data_AF-A0A4W4F3B6-F1
#
_entry.id   AF-A0A4W4F3B6-F1
#
_cell.length_a   1.000
_cell.length_b   1.000
_cell.length_c   1.000
_cell.angle_alpha   90.00
_cell.angle_beta   90.00
_cell.angle_gamma   90.00
#
_symmetry.space_group_name_H-M   'P 1'
#
loop_
_entity.id
_entity.type
_entity.pdbx_description
1 polymer ?
#
loop_
_entity_poly.entity_id
_entity_poly.type
_entity_poly.pdbx_seq_one_letter_code
_entity_poly.pdbx_strand_id
1 'polypeptide(L)'
;ESRMFFTFYITRSYVVAYVDVWSASKTENYSDPFIQQLRDMGAQVHKTFNKRITHVVFKNGHQSTWNKAKKLGVKTVSVHWVAR
;
A
#
# COMPACT_ATOMS: atom_id res chain seq x y z
N GLU A 1 13.39 -16.90 9.13
CA GLU A 1 12.40 -16.54 10.17
C GLU A 1 11.65 -15.21 9.94
N SER A 2 12.28 -14.17 9.39
CA SER A 2 11.68 -12.81 9.27
C SER A 2 10.44 -12.71 8.37
N ARG A 3 10.25 -13.64 7.41
CA ARG A 3 9.05 -13.72 6.58
C ARG A 3 7.81 -14.15 7.37
N MET A 4 7.93 -15.13 8.27
CA MET A 4 6.78 -15.64 9.04
C MET A 4 6.19 -14.58 9.97
N PHE A 5 7.00 -13.81 10.69
CA PHE A 5 6.49 -12.76 11.58
C PHE A 5 5.74 -11.64 10.84
N PHE A 6 6.18 -11.31 9.61
CA PHE A 6 5.60 -10.22 8.84
C PHE A 6 4.32 -10.65 8.11
N THR A 7 4.31 -11.87 7.54
CA THR A 7 3.07 -12.51 7.08
C THR A 7 2.08 -12.60 8.22
N PHE A 8 2.51 -13.03 9.41
CA PHE A 8 1.64 -13.11 10.58
C PHE A 8 1.08 -11.73 11.01
N TYR A 9 1.87 -10.65 10.91
CA TYR A 9 1.42 -9.29 11.23
C TYR A 9 0.38 -8.76 10.24
N ILE A 10 0.57 -8.98 8.94
CA ILE A 10 -0.41 -8.60 7.90
C ILE A 10 -1.66 -9.48 7.97
N THR A 11 -1.54 -10.76 8.35
CA THR A 11 -2.73 -11.62 8.52
C THR A 11 -3.48 -11.35 9.84
N ARG A 12 -2.82 -10.85 10.90
CA ARG A 12 -3.47 -10.50 12.17
C ARG A 12 -4.13 -9.12 12.18
N SER A 13 -3.59 -8.17 11.44
CA SER A 13 -4.21 -6.85 11.25
C SER A 13 -4.97 -6.85 9.94
N TYR A 14 -6.28 -6.60 9.93
CA TYR A 14 -7.07 -6.44 8.70
C TYR A 14 -6.50 -5.30 7.82
N VAL A 15 -5.51 -5.62 6.97
CA VAL A 15 -4.90 -4.67 6.05
C VAL A 15 -5.80 -4.56 4.82
N VAL A 16 -6.30 -3.35 4.60
CA VAL A 16 -7.02 -2.94 3.39
C VAL A 16 -6.19 -1.85 2.74
N ALA A 17 -5.49 -2.20 1.67
CA ALA A 17 -4.48 -1.38 1.05
C ALA A 17 -4.95 -0.71 -0.25
N TYR A 18 -4.40 0.49 -0.48
CA TYR A 18 -4.38 1.17 -1.76
C TYR A 18 -2.91 1.43 -2.13
N VAL A 19 -2.55 1.26 -3.41
CA VAL A 19 -1.17 1.38 -3.88
C VAL A 19 -1.10 2.50 -4.91
N ASP A 20 -0.20 3.46 -4.69
CA ASP A 20 0.06 4.58 -5.60
C ASP A 20 1.57 4.79 -5.69
N VAL A 21 2.20 3.97 -6.53
CA VAL A 21 3.65 3.89 -6.70
C VAL A 21 3.98 4.25 -8.15
N TRP A 22 4.76 5.32 -8.33
CA TRP A 22 5.14 5.85 -9.63
C TRP A 22 6.64 6.12 -9.73
N SER A 23 7.12 6.22 -10.97
CA SER A 23 8.40 6.86 -11.30
C SER A 23 8.46 8.30 -10.76
N ALA A 24 9.66 8.83 -10.55
CA ALA A 24 9.83 10.23 -10.16
C ALA A 24 9.26 11.21 -11.21
N SER A 25 9.31 10.83 -12.49
CA SER A 25 8.71 11.56 -13.62
C SER A 25 7.19 11.43 -13.72
N LYS A 26 6.56 10.56 -12.92
CA LYS A 26 5.11 10.25 -12.97
C LYS A 26 4.60 9.75 -14.33
N THR A 27 5.48 9.14 -15.13
CA THR A 27 5.13 8.57 -16.44
C THR A 27 4.84 7.08 -16.35
N GLU A 28 5.54 6.39 -15.46
CA GLU A 28 5.41 4.95 -15.25
C GLU A 28 4.77 4.63 -13.90
N ASN A 29 3.78 3.74 -13.94
CA ASN A 29 3.09 3.22 -12.77
C ASN A 29 3.69 1.85 -12.40
N TYR A 30 4.20 1.74 -11.18
CA TYR A 30 4.84 0.54 -10.64
C TYR A 30 3.99 -0.13 -9.55
N SER A 31 2.68 0.14 -9.51
CA SER A 31 1.81 -0.35 -8.43
C SER A 31 1.55 -1.85 -8.49
N ASP A 32 1.51 -2.45 -9.68
CA ASP A 32 1.06 -3.84 -9.87
C ASP A 32 1.88 -4.90 -9.12
N PRO A 33 3.23 -4.87 -9.13
CA PRO A 33 4.03 -5.83 -8.35
C PRO A 33 3.74 -5.76 -6.84
N PHE A 34 3.54 -4.55 -6.30
CA PHE A 34 3.21 -4.37 -4.88
C PHE A 34 1.80 -4.81 -4.55
N ILE A 35 0.84 -4.62 -5.47
CA ILE A 35 -0.52 -5.13 -5.33
C ILE A 35 -0.50 -6.65 -5.22
N GLN A 36 0.26 -7.33 -6.09
CA GLN A 36 0.36 -8.78 -6.06
C GLN A 36 1.00 -9.27 -4.76
N GLN A 37 2.13 -8.68 -4.37
CA GLN A 37 2.82 -9.06 -3.13
C GLN A 37 1.93 -8.89 -1.89
N LEU A 38 1.14 -7.81 -1.82
CA LEU A 38 0.20 -7.61 -0.72
C LEU A 38 -0.91 -8.66 -0.68
N ARG A 39 -1.42 -9.07 -1.85
CA ARG A 39 -2.42 -10.14 -1.94
C ARG A 39 -1.83 -11.49 -1.52
N ASP A 40 -0.61 -11.79 -1.95
CA ASP A 40 0.10 -13.02 -1.56
C ASP A 40 0.35 -13.09 -0.04
N MET A 41 0.42 -11.93 0.61
CA MET A 41 0.53 -11.80 2.08
C MET A 41 -0.81 -11.78 2.81
N GLY A 42 -1.94 -11.91 2.09
CA GLY A 42 -3.29 -11.97 2.66
C GLY A 42 -3.96 -10.61 2.87
N ALA A 43 -3.39 -9.50 2.40
CA ALA A 43 -4.03 -8.19 2.46
C ALA A 43 -5.12 -8.04 1.39
N GLN A 44 -6.18 -7.30 1.71
CA GLN A 44 -7.16 -6.86 0.72
C GLN A 44 -6.64 -5.62 0.00
N VAL A 45 -6.67 -5.61 -1.33
CA VAL A 45 -6.19 -4.46 -2.11
C VAL A 45 -7.32 -3.93 -3.00
N HIS A 46 -7.68 -2.66 -2.82
CA HIS A 46 -8.71 -2.01 -3.63
C HIS A 46 -8.07 -1.17 -4.75
N LYS A 47 -8.70 -1.20 -5.93
CA LYS A 47 -8.30 -0.38 -7.08
C LYS A 47 -8.58 1.12 -6.89
N THR A 48 -9.48 1.49 -5.99
CA THR A 48 -9.88 2.87 -5.73
C THR A 48 -9.72 3.23 -4.27
N PHE A 49 -9.25 4.45 -4.01
CA PHE A 49 -9.14 4.96 -2.65
C PHE A 49 -10.56 5.25 -2.10
N ASN A 50 -11.04 4.37 -1.24
CA ASN A 50 -12.32 4.50 -0.53
C ASN A 50 -12.12 4.63 1.00
N LYS A 51 -13.22 4.77 1.76
CA LYS A 51 -13.17 4.96 3.23
C LYS A 51 -12.70 3.73 4.03
N ARG A 52 -12.64 2.54 3.41
CA ARG A 52 -12.22 1.29 4.06
C ARG A 52 -10.70 1.10 4.03
N ILE A 53 -9.98 1.92 3.27
CA ILE A 53 -8.52 1.83 3.17
C ILE A 53 -7.91 2.13 4.54
N THR A 54 -7.09 1.21 5.03
CA THR A 54 -6.33 1.36 6.28
C THR A 54 -4.87 1.73 6.02
N HIS A 55 -4.33 1.33 4.87
CA HIS A 55 -2.93 1.56 4.49
C HIS A 55 -2.82 2.06 3.04
N VAL A 56 -1.94 3.03 2.81
CA VAL A 56 -1.58 3.51 1.48
C VAL A 56 -0.09 3.26 1.27
N VAL A 57 0.25 2.41 0.30
CA VAL A 57 1.63 2.25 -0.16
C VAL A 57 1.92 3.36 -1.17
N PHE A 58 2.87 4.23 -0.84
CA PHE A 58 3.10 5.47 -1.58
C PHE A 58 4.58 5.62 -1.96
N LYS A 59 4.83 5.93 -3.24
CA LYS A 59 6.13 6.40 -3.74
C LYS A 59 5.89 7.27 -4.96
N ASN A 60 6.22 8.56 -4.88
CA ASN A 60 6.02 9.54 -5.96
C ASN A 60 4.60 9.56 -6.56
N GLY A 61 3.61 9.08 -5.81
CA GLY A 61 2.22 8.97 -6.27
C GLY A 61 1.54 10.33 -6.38
N HIS A 62 0.21 10.30 -6.55
CA HIS A 62 -0.57 11.50 -6.76
C HIS A 62 -0.68 12.33 -5.47
N GLN A 63 -0.52 13.65 -5.57
CA GLN A 63 -0.67 14.55 -4.42
C GLN A 63 -2.09 14.49 -3.84
N SER A 64 -3.09 14.22 -4.68
CA SER A 64 -4.48 13.99 -4.25
C SER A 64 -4.60 12.77 -3.33
N THR A 65 -3.90 11.67 -3.64
CA THR A 65 -3.81 10.47 -2.78
C THR A 65 -3.20 10.83 -1.43
N TRP A 66 -2.07 11.55 -1.42
CA TRP A 66 -1.38 11.97 -0.20
C TRP A 66 -2.26 12.86 0.68
N ASN A 67 -2.89 13.87 0.10
CA ASN A 67 -3.78 14.79 0.81
C ASN A 67 -4.99 14.05 1.40
N LYS A 68 -5.58 13.12 0.62
CA LYS A 68 -6.71 12.30 1.07
C LYS A 68 -6.33 11.35 2.20
N ALA A 69 -5.16 10.70 2.12
CA ALA A 69 -4.65 9.83 3.17
C ALA A 69 -4.43 10.61 4.48
N LYS A 70 -3.77 11.78 4.41
CA LYS A 70 -3.58 12.65 5.57
C LYS A 70 -4.91 13.10 6.18
N LYS A 71 -5.86 13.55 5.36
CA LYS A 71 -7.18 14.00 5.83
C LYS A 71 -7.95 12.90 6.55
N LEU A 72 -7.83 11.65 6.10
CA LEU A 72 -8.54 10.50 6.66
C LEU A 72 -7.75 9.78 7.77
N GLY A 73 -6.54 10.23 8.12
CA GLY A 73 -5.68 9.56 9.10
C GLY A 73 -5.22 8.16 8.67
N VAL A 74 -5.20 7.89 7.36
CA VAL A 74 -4.81 6.59 6.81
C VAL A 74 -3.30 6.43 6.88
N LYS A 75 -2.82 5.26 7.32
CA LYS A 75 -1.39 4.99 7.45
C LYS A 75 -0.73 4.99 6.07
N THR A 76 0.15 5.95 5.84
CA THR A 76 0.91 6.03 4.59
C THR A 76 2.29 5.41 4.81
N VAL A 77 2.64 4.42 3.99
CA VAL A 77 3.86 3.60 4.14
C VAL A 77 4.66 3.62 2.84
N SER A 78 5.98 3.45 2.94
CA SER A 78 6.86 3.37 1.76
C SER A 78 6.84 1.97 1.14
N VAL A 79 7.37 1.85 -0.08
CA VAL A 79 7.50 0.55 -0.78
C VAL A 79 8.32 -0.49 -0.01
N HIS A 80 9.26 -0.07 0.85
CA HIS A 80 10.07 -0.97 1.68
C HIS A 80 9.27 -1.64 2.79
N TRP A 81 8.06 -1.15 3.09
CA TRP A 81 7.14 -1.84 3.99
C TRP A 81 6.59 -3.13 3.35
N VAL A 82 6.45 -3.14 2.03
CA VAL A 82 5.98 -4.30 1.27
C VAL A 82 7.16 -5.20 0.87
N ALA A 83 8.26 -4.59 0.39
CA ALA A 83 9.42 -5.30 -0.11
C ALA A 83 10.29 -5.87 1.02
N ARG A 84 10.24 -7.19 1.20
CA ARG A 84 11.29 -8.02 1.82
C ARG A 84 11.43 -9.35 1.09
#